data_AF-A0A839ERV9-F1
#
_entry.id   AF-A0A839ERV9-F1
#
_cell.length_a   1.000
_cell.length_b   1.000
_cell.length_c   1.000
_cell.angle_alpha   90.00
_cell.angle_beta   90.00
_cell.angle_gamma   90.00
#
_symmetry.space_group_name_H-M   'P 1'
#
loop_
_entity.id
_entity.type
_entity.pdbx_description
1 polymer ?
#
loop_
_entity_poly.entity_id
_entity_poly.type
_entity_poly.pdbx_seq_one_letter_code
_entity_poly.pdbx_strand_id
1 'polypeptide(L)'
;MSRNKNHPNKGPETHTVTIGDPVAMWEKLAWDVDVFQDIQRSYPAEVQPLVYAAINVCICAKSLEDWTRTIGIRSLRDKGQVIGEPEFNSLLLASVPEQSICSDVANTAKHSKFQEKNWLGGTVSIFWEEGDEDIPPGFALYHITPGEVASPFAFNTFEQLLNHWWEFLVSLDLAKGARPTPDWLRNKFNKIFR
;
A
#
# COMPACT_ATOMS: atom_id res chain seq x y z
N MET A 1 37.23 -22.34 -39.45
CA MET A 1 36.65 -20.98 -39.50
C MET A 1 35.38 -20.98 -38.66
N SER A 2 35.26 -19.99 -37.78
CA SER A 2 34.45 -20.01 -36.55
C SER A 2 32.95 -19.97 -36.80
N ARG A 3 32.20 -20.85 -36.12
CA ARG A 3 30.74 -20.79 -35.99
C ARG A 3 30.36 -19.52 -35.24
N ASN A 4 29.35 -18.82 -35.76
CA ASN A 4 28.64 -17.72 -35.11
C ASN A 4 28.24 -18.11 -33.69
N LYS A 5 28.57 -17.28 -32.72
CA LYS A 5 28.11 -17.43 -31.33
C LYS A 5 26.61 -17.16 -31.30
N ASN A 6 25.82 -18.22 -31.17
CA ASN A 6 24.46 -18.11 -30.67
C ASN A 6 24.54 -17.51 -29.27
N HIS A 7 24.19 -16.23 -29.13
CA HIS A 7 23.83 -15.70 -27.82
C HIS A 7 22.57 -16.45 -27.38
N PRO A 8 22.58 -17.19 -26.26
CA PRO A 8 21.35 -17.74 -25.74
C PRO A 8 20.48 -16.56 -25.32
N ASN A 9 19.34 -16.44 -26.00
CA ASN A 9 18.22 -15.59 -25.62
C ASN A 9 17.60 -16.15 -24.33
N LYS A 10 18.34 -16.10 -23.21
CA LYS A 10 17.80 -16.39 -21.90
C LYS A 10 17.00 -15.17 -21.49
N GLY A 11 15.68 -15.27 -21.60
CA GLY A 11 14.77 -14.36 -20.91
C GLY A 11 15.07 -14.33 -19.41
N PRO A 12 14.57 -13.31 -18.68
CA PRO A 12 14.90 -13.11 -17.28
C PRO A 12 14.67 -14.40 -16.47
N GLU A 13 15.76 -14.93 -15.90
CA GLU A 13 15.71 -15.98 -14.89
C GLU A 13 14.98 -15.39 -13.68
N THR A 14 13.94 -16.06 -13.20
CA THR A 14 12.99 -15.58 -12.19
C THR A 14 13.71 -15.01 -10.95
N HIS A 15 13.89 -13.69 -10.91
CA HIS A 15 14.32 -12.96 -9.72
C HIS A 15 13.08 -12.56 -8.91
N THR A 16 12.31 -13.55 -8.46
CA THR A 16 11.17 -13.29 -7.60
C THR A 16 11.69 -13.14 -6.17
N VAL A 17 11.75 -11.91 -5.66
CA VAL A 17 11.85 -11.68 -4.22
C VAL A 17 10.50 -12.09 -3.64
N THR A 18 10.41 -13.30 -3.09
CA THR A 18 9.16 -13.82 -2.53
C THR A 18 8.98 -13.28 -1.12
N ILE A 19 8.04 -12.38 -0.96
CA ILE A 19 7.43 -12.12 0.33
C ILE A 19 6.53 -13.31 0.64
N GLY A 20 6.79 -13.98 1.75
CA GLY A 20 6.31 -15.36 1.98
C GLY A 20 4.87 -15.47 2.50
N ASP A 21 4.33 -14.40 3.09
CA ASP A 21 3.04 -14.42 3.76
C ASP A 21 2.40 -13.01 3.86
N PRO A 22 1.10 -12.91 4.22
CA PRO A 22 0.39 -11.64 4.36
C PRO A 22 0.98 -10.70 5.42
N VAL A 23 1.59 -11.23 6.49
CA VAL A 23 2.19 -10.42 7.55
C VAL A 23 3.45 -9.74 7.04
N ALA A 24 4.31 -10.46 6.32
CA ALA A 24 5.49 -9.88 5.67
C ALA A 24 5.10 -8.88 4.56
N MET A 25 3.99 -9.11 3.84
CA MET A 25 3.45 -8.13 2.90
C MET A 25 2.95 -6.87 3.62
N TRP A 26 2.34 -7.03 4.80
CA TRP A 26 1.95 -5.91 5.65
C TRP A 26 3.17 -5.14 6.17
N GLU A 27 4.27 -5.81 6.55
CA GLU A 27 5.50 -5.13 6.96
C GLU A 27 6.13 -4.30 5.82
N LYS A 28 6.04 -4.80 4.58
CA LYS A 28 6.42 -4.01 3.41
C LYS A 28 5.50 -2.81 3.21
N LEU A 29 4.19 -2.97 3.37
CA LEU A 29 3.26 -1.84 3.31
C LEU A 29 3.63 -0.80 4.39
N ALA A 30 3.92 -1.23 5.61
CA ALA A 30 4.37 -0.36 6.69
C ALA A 30 5.68 0.38 6.34
N TRP A 31 6.62 -0.28 5.67
CA TRP A 31 7.82 0.37 5.14
C TRP A 31 7.51 1.45 4.10
N ASP A 32 6.69 1.14 3.10
CA ASP A 32 6.36 2.11 2.04
C ASP A 32 5.60 3.33 2.60
N VAL A 33 4.74 3.11 3.61
CA VAL A 33 4.06 4.20 4.32
C VAL A 33 5.04 5.04 5.12
N ASP A 34 6.00 4.43 5.83
CA ASP A 34 7.05 5.17 6.56
C ASP A 34 7.87 6.05 5.61
N VAL A 35 8.30 5.51 4.46
CA VAL A 35 9.03 6.27 3.44
C VAL A 35 8.20 7.45 2.93
N PHE A 36 6.91 7.25 2.61
CA PHE A 36 6.02 8.34 2.19
C PHE A 36 5.90 9.41 3.28
N GLN A 37 5.67 8.99 4.53
CA GLN A 37 5.50 9.90 5.66
C GLN A 37 6.78 10.69 5.95
N ASP A 38 7.95 10.07 5.87
CA ASP A 38 9.24 10.73 6.02
C ASP A 38 9.46 11.78 4.94
N ILE A 39 9.12 11.48 3.68
CA ILE A 39 9.16 12.47 2.58
C ILE A 39 8.21 13.63 2.88
N GLN A 40 6.96 13.36 3.26
CA GLN A 40 5.97 14.40 3.56
C GLN A 40 6.41 15.29 4.73
N ARG A 41 6.94 14.70 5.81
CA ARG A 41 7.47 15.42 6.99
C ARG A 41 8.77 16.18 6.70
N SER A 42 9.46 15.86 5.61
CA SER A 42 10.64 16.61 5.17
C SER A 42 10.30 17.87 4.38
N TYR A 43 9.01 18.18 4.18
CA TYR A 43 8.51 19.35 3.47
C TYR A 43 9.08 19.43 2.05
N PRO A 44 8.66 18.49 1.17
CA PRO A 44 9.31 18.32 -0.12
C PRO A 44 9.03 19.53 -1.01
N ALA A 45 10.09 20.12 -1.57
CA ALA A 45 10.01 21.16 -2.58
C ALA A 45 9.76 20.62 -4.00
N GLU A 46 9.71 19.29 -4.15
CA GLU A 46 9.49 18.58 -5.41
C GLU A 46 8.31 17.63 -5.28
N VAL A 47 7.50 17.54 -6.34
CA VAL A 47 6.29 16.70 -6.36
C VAL A 47 6.64 15.22 -6.56
N GLN A 48 7.64 14.94 -7.39
CA GLN A 48 7.93 13.60 -7.91
C GLN A 48 8.23 12.58 -6.80
N PRO A 49 9.09 12.87 -5.80
CA PRO A 49 9.37 11.92 -4.73
C PRO A 49 8.12 11.54 -3.94
N LEU A 50 7.28 12.53 -3.61
CA LEU A 50 6.05 12.35 -2.85
C LEU A 50 5.04 11.48 -3.61
N VAL A 51 4.84 11.76 -4.91
CA VAL A 51 3.93 11.00 -5.78
C VAL A 51 4.38 9.56 -5.95
N TYR A 52 5.66 9.33 -6.23
CA TYR A 52 6.16 7.98 -6.42
C TYR A 52 6.10 7.15 -5.14
N ALA A 53 6.34 7.75 -3.98
CA ALA A 53 6.14 7.09 -2.70
C ALA A 53 4.66 6.73 -2.48
N ALA A 54 3.73 7.63 -2.75
CA ALA A 54 2.30 7.35 -2.63
C ALA A 54 1.85 6.22 -3.58
N ILE A 55 2.32 6.21 -4.82
CA ILE A 55 2.05 5.13 -5.78
C ILE A 55 2.57 3.79 -5.27
N ASN A 56 3.78 3.77 -4.69
CA ASN A 56 4.36 2.56 -4.11
C ASN A 56 3.51 2.00 -2.96
N VAL A 57 3.01 2.87 -2.06
CA VAL A 57 2.06 2.48 -1.01
C VAL A 57 0.84 1.80 -1.61
N CYS A 58 0.18 2.45 -2.59
CA CYS A 58 -1.01 1.92 -3.24
C CYS A 58 -0.77 0.56 -3.92
N ILE A 59 0.35 0.43 -4.64
CA ILE A 59 0.75 -0.83 -5.28
C ILE A 59 0.98 -1.92 -4.22
N CYS A 60 1.65 -1.58 -3.11
CA CYS A 60 1.90 -2.54 -2.03
C CYS A 60 0.61 -2.99 -1.34
N ALA A 61 -0.32 -2.07 -1.08
CA ALA A 61 -1.62 -2.37 -0.51
C ALA A 61 -2.44 -3.28 -1.43
N LYS A 62 -2.40 -3.04 -2.75
CA LYS A 62 -3.04 -3.92 -3.73
C LYS A 62 -2.39 -5.32 -3.75
N SER A 63 -1.08 -5.40 -3.64
CA SER A 63 -0.38 -6.69 -3.51
C SER A 63 -0.76 -7.41 -2.22
N LEU A 64 -0.85 -6.73 -1.08
CA LEU A 64 -1.31 -7.31 0.19
C LEU A 64 -2.73 -7.87 0.06
N GLU A 65 -3.64 -7.16 -0.61
CA GLU A 65 -4.97 -7.66 -0.92
C GLU A 65 -4.93 -8.97 -1.71
N ASP A 66 -4.15 -9.04 -2.79
CA ASP A 66 -4.10 -10.23 -3.64
C ASP A 66 -3.58 -11.46 -2.86
N TRP A 67 -2.53 -11.27 -2.04
CA TRP A 67 -2.01 -12.31 -1.15
C TRP A 67 -3.03 -12.74 -0.08
N THR A 68 -3.66 -11.76 0.57
CA THR A 68 -4.61 -12.01 1.65
C THR A 68 -5.87 -12.68 1.12
N ARG A 69 -6.31 -12.37 -0.10
CA ARG A 69 -7.48 -13.00 -0.73
C ARG A 69 -7.29 -14.51 -0.88
N THR A 70 -6.17 -14.93 -1.48
CA THR A 70 -5.91 -16.35 -1.71
C THR A 70 -5.86 -17.15 -0.41
N ILE A 71 -5.22 -16.61 0.62
CA ILE A 71 -5.03 -17.30 1.90
C ILE A 71 -6.24 -17.13 2.83
N GLY A 72 -6.85 -15.95 2.83
CA GLY A 72 -8.00 -15.58 3.66
C GLY A 72 -9.27 -16.33 3.28
N ILE A 73 -9.58 -16.47 1.99
CA ILE A 73 -10.72 -17.31 1.55
C ILE A 73 -10.54 -18.75 2.02
N ARG A 74 -9.31 -19.27 1.95
CA ARG A 74 -8.99 -20.61 2.46
C ARG A 74 -9.17 -20.68 3.99
N SER A 75 -8.67 -19.70 4.74
CA SER A 75 -8.83 -19.63 6.20
C SER A 75 -10.31 -19.61 6.62
N LEU A 76 -11.14 -18.81 5.95
CA LEU A 76 -12.58 -18.75 6.23
C LEU A 76 -13.28 -20.07 5.92
N ARG A 77 -12.91 -20.73 4.81
CA ARG A 77 -13.43 -22.06 4.48
C ARG A 77 -13.07 -23.10 5.53
N ASP A 78 -11.85 -23.08 6.04
CA ASP A 78 -11.39 -23.99 7.10
C ASP A 78 -12.14 -23.76 8.43
N LYS A 79 -12.71 -22.55 8.62
CA LYS A 79 -13.63 -22.20 9.72
C LYS A 79 -15.11 -22.49 9.41
N GLY A 80 -15.41 -23.14 8.28
CA GLY A 80 -16.78 -23.48 7.86
C GLY A 80 -17.54 -22.35 7.16
N GLN A 81 -16.90 -21.21 6.87
CA GLN A 81 -17.50 -20.12 6.10
C GLN A 81 -17.09 -20.22 4.62
N VAL A 82 -18.04 -20.59 3.76
CA VAL A 82 -17.79 -20.64 2.32
C VAL A 82 -18.22 -19.32 1.71
N ILE A 83 -17.23 -18.46 1.41
CA ILE A 83 -17.45 -17.20 0.70
C ILE A 83 -16.66 -17.20 -0.63
N GLY A 84 -17.20 -16.52 -1.63
CA GLY A 84 -16.52 -16.29 -2.90
C GLY A 84 -15.65 -15.03 -2.87
N GLU A 85 -15.01 -14.74 -4.00
CA GLU A 85 -14.23 -13.52 -4.15
C GLU A 85 -15.06 -12.23 -4.00
N PRO A 86 -16.30 -12.12 -4.54
CA PRO A 86 -17.10 -10.91 -4.37
C PRO A 86 -17.39 -10.61 -2.90
N GLU A 87 -17.79 -11.64 -2.14
CA GLU A 87 -18.08 -11.51 -0.71
C GLU A 87 -16.82 -11.17 0.08
N PHE A 88 -15.67 -11.75 -0.28
CA PHE A 88 -14.39 -11.39 0.33
C PHE A 88 -14.03 -9.93 0.07
N ASN A 89 -14.28 -9.42 -1.15
CA ASN A 89 -14.01 -8.02 -1.48
C ASN A 89 -14.91 -7.07 -0.69
N SER A 90 -16.20 -7.40 -0.55
CA SER A 90 -17.10 -6.62 0.29
C SER A 90 -16.66 -6.61 1.75
N LEU A 91 -16.23 -7.76 2.27
CA LEU A 91 -15.70 -7.87 3.63
C LEU A 91 -14.42 -7.03 3.81
N LEU A 92 -13.51 -7.10 2.84
CA LEU A 92 -12.27 -6.32 2.84
C LEU A 92 -12.56 -4.83 2.81
N LEU A 93 -13.38 -4.34 1.88
CA LEU A 93 -13.67 -2.91 1.75
C LEU A 93 -14.45 -2.35 2.95
N ALA A 94 -15.24 -3.19 3.63
CA ALA A 94 -15.87 -2.81 4.89
C ALA A 94 -14.88 -2.71 6.05
N SER A 95 -13.83 -3.54 6.05
CA SER A 95 -12.83 -3.60 7.13
C SER A 95 -11.65 -2.64 6.89
N VAL A 96 -11.34 -2.35 5.63
CA VAL A 96 -10.22 -1.52 5.17
C VAL A 96 -10.72 -0.57 4.08
N PRO A 97 -11.46 0.50 4.43
CA PRO A 97 -12.08 1.40 3.46
C PRO A 97 -11.08 2.06 2.50
N GLU A 98 -9.88 2.37 2.98
CA GLU A 98 -8.80 3.03 2.24
C GLU A 98 -8.24 2.15 1.10
N GLN A 99 -8.53 0.84 1.13
CA GLN A 99 -8.11 -0.09 0.09
C GLN A 99 -8.72 0.24 -1.28
N SER A 100 -9.91 0.86 -1.31
CA SER A 100 -10.57 1.30 -2.54
C SER A 100 -9.70 2.31 -3.30
N ILE A 101 -9.22 3.35 -2.62
CA ILE A 101 -8.30 4.37 -3.13
C ILE A 101 -7.03 3.71 -3.66
N CYS A 102 -6.41 2.85 -2.84
CA CYS A 102 -5.16 2.18 -3.19
C CYS A 102 -5.30 1.31 -4.44
N SER A 103 -6.42 0.59 -4.56
CA SER A 103 -6.70 -0.28 -5.70
C SER A 103 -6.82 0.51 -7.00
N ASP A 104 -7.55 1.63 -6.98
CA ASP A 104 -7.80 2.42 -8.18
C ASP A 104 -6.54 3.22 -8.60
N VAL A 105 -5.77 3.74 -7.63
CA VAL A 105 -4.45 4.34 -7.90
C VAL A 105 -3.47 3.31 -8.46
N ALA A 106 -3.38 2.12 -7.86
CA ALA A 106 -2.48 1.07 -8.34
C ALA A 106 -2.85 0.57 -9.74
N ASN A 107 -4.15 0.46 -10.05
CA ASN A 107 -4.62 0.11 -11.39
C ASN A 107 -4.23 1.18 -12.40
N THR A 108 -4.39 2.46 -12.06
CA THR A 108 -4.01 3.59 -12.93
C THR A 108 -2.51 3.65 -13.17
N ALA A 109 -1.70 3.40 -12.14
CA ALA A 109 -0.24 3.39 -12.26
C ALA A 109 0.28 2.22 -13.12
N LYS A 110 -0.42 1.07 -13.09
CA LYS A 110 -0.03 -0.14 -13.84
C LYS A 110 -0.56 -0.18 -15.28
N HIS A 111 -1.69 0.47 -15.55
CA HIS A 111 -2.38 0.36 -16.83
C HIS A 111 -2.55 1.73 -17.49
N SER A 112 -2.31 1.80 -18.80
CA SER A 112 -2.51 3.02 -19.59
C SER A 112 -3.98 3.44 -19.74
N LYS A 113 -4.93 2.61 -19.27
CA LYS A 113 -6.37 2.89 -19.30
C LYS A 113 -6.92 2.83 -17.88
N PHE A 114 -7.46 3.97 -17.44
CA PHE A 114 -8.19 4.08 -16.19
C PHE A 114 -9.44 3.17 -16.23
N GLN A 115 -9.59 2.34 -15.20
CA GLN A 115 -10.82 1.62 -14.92
C GLN A 115 -11.21 1.94 -13.48
N GLU A 116 -12.12 2.90 -13.33
CA GLU A 116 -12.72 3.22 -12.05
C GLU A 116 -13.57 2.04 -11.58
N LYS A 117 -13.34 1.57 -10.36
CA LYS A 117 -14.10 0.43 -9.82
C LYS A 117 -14.63 0.74 -8.44
N ASN A 118 -13.76 1.15 -7.53
CA ASN A 118 -14.08 1.14 -6.10
C ASN A 118 -14.09 2.55 -5.49
N TRP A 119 -13.41 3.53 -6.09
CA TRP A 119 -13.36 4.92 -5.63
C TRP A 119 -13.94 5.86 -6.70
N LEU A 120 -15.27 5.84 -6.82
CA LEU A 120 -16.01 6.54 -7.89
C LEU A 120 -15.89 8.06 -7.79
N GLY A 121 -15.43 8.69 -8.87
CA GLY A 121 -15.13 10.12 -8.99
C GLY A 121 -13.99 10.60 -8.10
N GLY A 122 -13.26 9.67 -7.47
CA GLY A 122 -12.18 9.97 -6.55
C GLY A 122 -10.95 10.51 -7.29
N THR A 123 -10.30 11.51 -6.70
CA THR A 123 -9.08 12.08 -7.29
C THR A 123 -7.97 12.26 -6.27
N VAL A 124 -6.74 12.00 -6.72
CA VAL A 124 -5.52 12.36 -5.99
C VAL A 124 -5.11 13.75 -6.44
N SER A 125 -4.97 14.68 -5.50
CA SER A 125 -4.49 16.03 -5.78
C SER A 125 -3.27 16.38 -4.96
N ILE A 126 -2.40 17.21 -5.52
CA ILE A 126 -1.19 17.69 -4.86
C ILE A 126 -1.25 19.21 -4.85
N PHE A 127 -1.08 19.79 -3.66
CA PHE A 127 -1.10 21.24 -3.46
C PHE A 127 0.19 21.68 -2.79
N TRP A 128 0.62 22.90 -3.12
CA TRP A 128 1.65 23.59 -2.36
C TRP A 128 0.99 24.19 -1.12
N GLU A 129 1.47 23.82 0.07
CA GLU A 129 1.12 24.49 1.31
C GLU A 129 2.21 25.53 1.61
N GLU A 130 1.82 26.79 1.80
CA GLU A 130 2.75 27.90 2.06
C GLU A 130 3.42 27.83 3.44
N GLY A 131 2.99 26.89 4.29
CA GLY A 131 3.44 26.80 5.66
C GLY A 131 2.91 27.93 6.54
N ASP A 132 3.30 27.91 7.81
CA ASP A 132 3.01 28.93 8.82
C ASP A 132 4.19 29.09 9.80
N GLU A 133 3.94 29.66 10.98
CA GLU A 133 4.98 29.88 12.02
C GLU A 133 5.58 28.56 12.53
N ASP A 134 4.83 27.47 12.50
CA ASP A 134 5.20 26.17 13.07
C ASP A 134 5.53 25.13 11.98
N ILE A 135 5.08 25.34 10.74
CA ILE A 135 5.14 24.36 9.65
C ILE A 135 5.80 24.98 8.41
N PRO A 136 6.96 24.47 7.95
CA PRO A 136 7.56 24.89 6.69
C PRO A 136 6.66 24.65 5.46
N PRO A 137 6.82 25.44 4.39
CA PRO A 137 6.11 25.21 3.14
C PRO A 137 6.56 23.91 2.46
N GLY A 138 5.65 23.27 1.72
CA GLY A 138 5.97 22.10 0.91
C GLY A 138 4.77 21.55 0.16
N PHE A 139 5.01 20.56 -0.70
CA PHE A 139 3.93 19.84 -1.37
C PHE A 139 3.26 18.85 -0.41
N ALA A 140 1.93 18.83 -0.43
CA ALA A 140 1.09 17.87 0.28
C ALA A 140 0.13 17.16 -0.67
N LEU A 141 -0.13 15.88 -0.39
CA LEU A 141 -1.00 15.02 -1.19
C LEU A 141 -2.32 14.73 -0.46
N TYR A 142 -3.42 14.87 -1.19
CA TYR A 142 -4.78 14.74 -0.68
C TYR A 142 -5.57 13.73 -1.49
N HIS A 143 -6.44 13.00 -0.81
CA HIS A 143 -7.48 12.22 -1.43
C HIS A 143 -8.77 13.04 -1.42
N ILE A 144 -9.39 13.18 -2.59
CA ILE A 144 -10.63 13.94 -2.76
C ILE A 144 -11.70 12.96 -3.21
N THR A 145 -12.72 12.77 -2.37
CA THR A 145 -13.91 11.97 -2.71
C THR A 145 -15.08 12.91 -3.00
N PRO A 146 -15.83 12.70 -4.10
CA PRO A 146 -17.00 13.51 -4.41
C PRO A 146 -18.03 13.50 -3.27
N GLY A 147 -18.48 14.69 -2.87
CA GLY A 147 -19.51 14.85 -1.82
C GLY A 147 -18.97 14.82 -0.40
N GLU A 148 -17.68 14.56 -0.19
CA GLU A 148 -17.05 14.73 1.13
C GLU A 148 -16.64 16.20 1.34
N VAL A 149 -16.92 16.73 2.53
CA VAL A 149 -16.60 18.12 2.89
C VAL A 149 -15.11 18.30 3.19
N ALA A 150 -14.44 17.22 3.61
CA ALA A 150 -13.02 17.22 3.92
C ALA A 150 -12.26 16.39 2.88
N SER A 151 -11.11 16.89 2.44
CA SER A 151 -10.15 16.12 1.66
C SER A 151 -9.06 15.63 2.60
N PRO A 152 -9.08 14.36 3.05
CA PRO A 152 -8.06 13.89 3.98
C PRO A 152 -6.67 13.94 3.35
N PHE A 153 -5.69 14.38 4.15
CA PHE A 153 -4.28 14.21 3.82
C PHE A 153 -3.99 12.72 3.63
N ALA A 154 -3.31 12.38 2.54
CA ALA A 154 -2.93 10.99 2.26
C ALA A 154 -2.07 10.39 3.36
N PHE A 155 -1.32 11.23 4.08
CA PHE A 155 -0.61 10.85 5.30
C PHE A 155 -1.52 10.12 6.30
N ASN A 156 -2.69 10.70 6.61
CA ASN A 156 -3.64 10.13 7.57
C ASN A 156 -4.32 8.89 6.98
N THR A 157 -4.70 8.95 5.70
CA THR A 157 -5.29 7.80 4.99
C THR A 157 -4.35 6.59 5.03
N PHE A 158 -3.07 6.78 4.75
CA PHE A 158 -2.11 5.68 4.75
C PHE A 158 -1.79 5.15 6.15
N GLU A 159 -1.86 5.99 7.19
CA GLU A 159 -1.78 5.51 8.57
C GLU A 159 -2.98 4.64 8.95
N GLN A 160 -4.20 5.07 8.60
CA GLN A 160 -5.44 4.30 8.83
C GLN A 160 -5.41 2.98 8.06
N LEU A 161 -4.98 3.02 6.79
CA LEU A 161 -4.77 1.83 5.96
C LEU A 161 -3.91 0.77 6.67
N LEU A 162 -2.80 1.16 7.31
CA LEU A 162 -1.96 0.21 8.06
C LEU A 162 -2.69 -0.43 9.24
N ASN A 163 -3.45 0.36 9.99
CA ASN A 163 -4.17 -0.10 11.17
C ASN A 163 -5.28 -1.06 10.78
N HIS A 164 -6.14 -0.65 9.85
CA HIS A 164 -7.25 -1.45 9.36
C HIS A 164 -6.78 -2.75 8.70
N TRP A 165 -5.68 -2.71 7.94
CA TRP A 165 -5.10 -3.95 7.40
C TRP A 165 -4.64 -4.91 8.49
N TRP A 166 -3.97 -4.42 9.54
CA TRP A 166 -3.54 -5.29 10.63
C TRP A 166 -4.73 -5.92 11.34
N GLU A 167 -5.74 -5.12 11.68
CA GLU A 167 -6.98 -5.58 12.32
C GLU A 167 -7.71 -6.62 11.45
N PHE A 168 -7.75 -6.40 10.14
CA PHE A 168 -8.33 -7.33 9.19
C PHE A 168 -7.55 -8.65 9.12
N LEU A 169 -6.22 -8.62 9.10
CA LEU A 169 -5.40 -9.84 9.14
C LEU A 169 -5.62 -10.63 10.45
N VAL A 170 -5.78 -9.94 11.58
CA VAL A 170 -6.12 -10.56 12.87
C VAL A 170 -7.50 -11.19 12.84
N SER A 171 -8.52 -10.52 12.26
CA SER A 171 -9.88 -11.07 12.18
C SER A 171 -9.95 -12.35 11.32
N LEU A 172 -9.08 -12.46 10.32
CA LEU A 172 -8.92 -13.65 9.49
C LEU A 172 -8.08 -14.76 10.14
N ASP A 173 -7.53 -14.56 11.35
CA ASP A 173 -6.55 -15.44 12.02
C ASP A 173 -5.28 -15.66 11.19
N LEU A 174 -4.89 -14.65 10.41
CA LEU A 174 -3.63 -14.62 9.64
C LEU A 174 -2.52 -13.87 10.39
N ALA A 175 -2.89 -13.05 11.38
CA ALA A 175 -2.02 -12.36 12.30
C ALA A 175 -2.53 -12.53 13.74
N LYS A 176 -1.71 -12.21 14.75
CA LYS A 176 -2.07 -12.33 16.16
C LYS A 176 -1.69 -11.10 16.97
N GLY A 177 -2.58 -10.69 17.87
CA GLY A 177 -2.33 -9.65 18.86
C GLY A 177 -2.34 -8.23 18.29
N ALA A 178 -1.81 -7.29 19.08
CA ALA A 178 -1.68 -5.90 18.68
C ALA A 178 -0.68 -5.72 17.55
N ARG A 179 -0.83 -4.61 16.80
CA ARG A 179 0.05 -4.22 15.70
C ARG A 179 1.51 -4.18 16.18
N PRO A 180 2.40 -5.02 15.63
CA PRO A 180 3.80 -5.03 16.04
C PRO A 180 4.51 -3.80 15.49
N THR A 181 5.57 -3.38 16.16
CA THR A 181 6.61 -2.57 15.53
C THR A 181 7.28 -3.45 14.45
N PRO A 182 7.31 -3.02 13.18
CA PRO A 182 7.93 -3.81 12.12
C PRO A 182 9.40 -4.14 12.42
N ASP A 183 9.86 -5.31 11.99
CA ASP A 183 11.20 -5.80 12.32
C ASP A 183 12.31 -4.86 11.84
N TRP A 184 12.14 -4.23 10.68
CA TRP A 184 13.10 -3.26 10.13
C TRP A 184 13.22 -2.01 11.02
N LEU A 185 12.12 -1.55 11.62
CA LEU A 185 12.11 -0.36 12.47
C LEU A 185 12.77 -0.66 13.81
N ARG A 186 12.46 -1.83 14.39
CA ARG A 186 13.16 -2.34 15.58
C ARG A 186 14.67 -2.45 15.33
N ASN A 187 15.07 -2.94 14.15
CA ASN A 187 16.48 -3.04 13.77
C ASN A 187 17.14 -1.67 13.57
N LYS A 188 16.43 -0.68 13.02
CA LYS A 188 16.89 0.72 12.90
C LYS A 188 17.16 1.32 14.28
N PHE A 189 16.21 1.20 15.21
CA PHE A 189 16.37 1.68 16.58
C PHE A 189 17.51 1.00 17.33
N ASN A 190 17.63 -0.32 17.22
CA ASN A 190 18.72 -1.08 17.83
C ASN A 190 20.12 -0.66 17.33
N LYS A 191 20.24 -0.09 16.12
CA LYS A 191 21.53 0.41 15.61
C LYS A 191 21.87 1.82 16.11
N ILE A 192 20.86 2.65 16.41
CA ILE A 192 21.06 4.03 16.85
C ILE A 192 21.37 4.10 18.34
N PHE A 193 20.76 3.22 19.14
CA PHE A 193 20.79 3.27 20.61
C PHE A 193 21.63 2.15 21.26
N ARG A 194 22.50 1.47 20.48
CA ARG A 194 23.53 0.55 20.99
C ARG A 194 24.90 1.18 20.85
#